data_AF-A0A7C9AEH2-F1
#
_entry.id   AF-A0A7C9AEH2-F1
#
_cell.length_a   1.000
_cell.length_b   1.000
_cell.length_c   1.000
_cell.angle_alpha   90.00
_cell.angle_beta   90.00
_cell.angle_gamma   90.00
#
_symmetry.space_group_name_H-M   'P 1'
#
loop_
_entity.id
_entity.type
_entity.pdbx_description
1 polymer ?
#
loop_
_entity_poly.entity_id
_entity_poly.type
_entity_poly.pdbx_seq_one_letter_code
_entity_poly.pdbx_strand_id
1 'polypeptide(L)'
;MSAFIGTYAGISTLLYMSHDYFSTSLLLLNVQCYHVDILLFPFTDELIKTAKYIATPGKGILAADESTGTIGKRLAGINVENVESNRQTLRELLFKAPGALTYLSGVILFEETLYQKASDGEPFVEVLKENGVVPGIKVDKGVVELAGTNGEATTQGLDFIGVRCKQYYKAGARFAKWRAVLKIGPKEPSELATQQNARGLAHYAIIC
;
A
#
# COMPACT_ATOMS: atom_id res chain seq x y z
N MET A 1 1.20 -22.31 55.15
CA MET A 1 0.57 -21.04 54.73
C MET A 1 1.34 -20.53 53.52
N SER A 2 0.63 -20.28 52.41
CA SER A 2 0.89 -19.39 51.24
C SER A 2 2.06 -18.38 51.31
N ALA A 3 2.67 -17.82 50.26
CA ALA A 3 2.60 -17.83 48.78
C ALA A 3 3.75 -16.93 48.21
N PHE A 4 3.79 -16.72 46.87
CA PHE A 4 4.53 -15.75 45.99
C PHE A 4 5.97 -16.08 45.52
N ILE A 5 6.54 -15.66 44.36
CA ILE A 5 6.18 -15.24 42.96
C ILE A 5 7.55 -15.08 42.19
N GLY A 6 7.58 -15.34 40.87
CA GLY A 6 8.49 -14.72 39.85
C GLY A 6 9.93 -15.27 39.72
N THR A 7 10.67 -15.22 38.60
CA THR A 7 10.46 -14.91 37.17
C THR A 7 11.78 -15.26 36.44
N TYR A 8 11.69 -15.70 35.18
CA TYR A 8 12.72 -15.73 34.10
C TYR A 8 14.14 -16.27 34.37
N ALA A 9 14.43 -17.44 33.79
CA ALA A 9 15.78 -18.01 33.69
C ALA A 9 16.45 -17.60 32.36
N GLY A 10 17.50 -16.79 32.46
CA GLY A 10 18.50 -16.63 31.41
C GLY A 10 19.39 -17.88 31.35
N ILE A 11 19.68 -18.35 30.14
CA ILE A 11 20.57 -19.49 29.90
C ILE A 11 22.01 -19.03 30.06
N SER A 12 22.67 -19.53 31.10
CA SER A 12 24.11 -19.46 31.32
C SER A 12 24.80 -20.47 30.39
N THR A 13 25.77 -20.02 29.59
CA THR A 13 26.71 -20.93 28.92
C THR A 13 28.08 -20.77 29.58
N LEU A 14 28.51 -21.82 30.27
CA LEU A 14 29.86 -21.99 30.82
C LEU A 14 30.89 -21.98 29.68
N LEU A 15 31.96 -21.19 29.83
CA LEU A 15 33.15 -21.26 28.98
C LEU A 15 34.24 -22.07 29.71
N TYR A 16 34.63 -23.23 29.19
CA TYR A 16 35.82 -23.96 29.62
C TYR A 16 36.99 -23.47 28.76
N MET A 17 37.99 -22.82 29.37
CA MET A 17 39.22 -22.41 28.69
C MET A 17 40.34 -23.41 29.03
N SER A 18 40.73 -24.25 28.06
CA SER A 18 42.02 -24.95 28.10
C SER A 18 43.01 -24.19 27.23
N HIS A 19 44.14 -23.81 27.85
CA HIS A 19 45.33 -23.29 27.18
C HIS A 19 45.80 -24.26 26.09
N ASP A 20 45.94 -23.79 24.84
CA ASP A 20 47.21 -23.82 24.11
C ASP A 20 47.10 -23.27 22.67
N TYR A 21 48.21 -22.70 22.25
CA TYR A 21 48.50 -21.91 21.06
C TYR A 21 48.06 -22.50 19.71
N PHE A 22 47.36 -21.72 18.87
CA PHE A 22 47.75 -21.48 17.47
C PHE A 22 47.06 -20.27 16.86
N SER A 23 47.86 -19.42 16.21
CA SER A 23 47.45 -18.27 15.41
C SER A 23 46.69 -18.71 14.17
N THR A 24 45.45 -18.25 14.00
CA THR A 24 44.81 -17.98 12.70
C THR A 24 43.58 -17.11 12.96
N SER A 25 43.50 -15.97 12.28
CA SER A 25 42.34 -15.07 12.31
C SER A 25 41.12 -15.76 11.69
N LEU A 26 40.27 -16.34 12.51
CA LEU A 26 38.96 -16.83 12.08
C LEU A 26 37.95 -15.68 12.20
N LEU A 27 37.75 -14.95 11.10
CA LEU A 27 36.57 -14.12 10.89
C LEU A 27 35.34 -15.04 10.92
N LEU A 28 34.81 -15.30 12.10
CA LEU A 28 33.49 -15.88 12.27
C LEU A 28 32.50 -14.84 11.78
N LEU A 29 32.09 -14.96 10.51
CA LEU A 29 30.77 -14.51 10.08
C LEU A 29 29.78 -15.23 10.99
N ASN A 30 29.36 -14.55 12.05
CA ASN A 30 28.23 -14.97 12.85
C ASN A 30 27.07 -15.22 11.89
N VAL A 31 26.67 -16.48 11.77
CA VAL A 31 25.39 -16.88 11.22
C VAL A 31 24.35 -16.05 11.97
N GLN A 32 23.85 -15.02 11.30
CA GLN A 32 22.91 -14.06 11.86
C GLN A 32 21.65 -14.83 12.25
N CYS A 33 21.46 -15.02 13.55
CA CYS A 33 20.16 -15.39 14.08
C CYS A 33 19.18 -14.35 13.53
N TYR A 34 18.20 -14.77 12.72
CA TYR A 34 17.24 -13.91 12.04
C TYR A 34 16.26 -13.27 13.04
N HIS A 35 16.77 -12.44 13.94
CA HIS A 35 16.02 -11.34 14.51
C HIS A 35 16.16 -10.21 13.48
N VAL A 36 15.20 -10.13 12.57
CA VAL A 36 15.01 -8.89 11.81
C VAL A 36 14.51 -7.90 12.86
N ASP A 37 15.40 -7.02 13.33
CA ASP A 37 15.00 -5.89 14.16
C ASP A 37 13.76 -5.25 13.53
N ILE A 38 12.69 -5.16 14.31
CA ILE A 38 11.44 -4.50 13.90
C ILE A 38 11.85 -3.13 13.34
N LEU A 39 11.73 -3.01 12.02
CA LEU A 39 12.22 -1.88 11.25
C LEU A 39 11.73 -0.57 11.90
N LEU A 40 12.67 0.21 12.43
CA LEU A 40 12.42 1.57 12.89
C LEU A 40 12.11 2.43 11.66
N PHE A 41 10.87 2.38 11.20
CA PHE A 41 10.41 3.22 10.10
C PHE A 41 10.25 4.67 10.60
N PRO A 42 10.84 5.66 9.92
CA PRO A 42 10.77 7.06 10.34
C PRO A 42 9.35 7.63 10.31
N PHE A 43 8.42 6.96 9.63
CA PHE A 43 7.01 7.37 9.48
C PHE A 43 6.03 6.58 10.35
N THR A 44 6.50 5.74 11.28
CA THR A 44 5.64 4.82 12.05
C THR A 44 4.43 5.52 12.68
N ASP A 45 4.65 6.63 13.40
CA ASP A 45 3.58 7.36 14.07
C ASP A 45 2.59 8.00 13.09
N GLU A 46 3.08 8.53 11.96
CA GLU A 46 2.25 9.13 10.92
C GLU A 46 1.41 8.07 10.20
N LEU A 47 1.98 6.90 9.93
CA LEU A 47 1.27 5.76 9.33
C LEU A 47 0.16 5.28 10.25
N ILE A 48 0.44 5.10 11.55
CA ILE A 48 -0.56 4.70 12.54
C ILE A 48 -1.67 5.75 12.64
N LYS A 49 -1.32 7.04 12.69
CA LYS A 49 -2.29 8.14 12.74
C LYS A 49 -3.19 8.16 11.51
N THR A 50 -2.61 8.03 10.32
CA THR A 50 -3.35 8.03 9.05
C THR A 50 -4.27 6.82 8.95
N ALA A 51 -3.78 5.62 9.28
CA ALA A 51 -4.59 4.40 9.26
C ALA A 51 -5.77 4.48 10.24
N LYS A 52 -5.55 4.98 11.46
CA LYS A 52 -6.63 5.22 12.43
C LYS A 52 -7.66 6.21 11.92
N TYR A 53 -7.22 7.30 11.26
CA TYR A 53 -8.13 8.28 10.69
C TYR A 53 -8.96 7.70 9.54
N ILE A 54 -8.33 6.96 8.62
CA ILE A 54 -9.03 6.28 7.52
C ILE A 54 -10.10 5.32 8.06
N ALA A 55 -9.82 4.63 9.17
CA ALA A 55 -10.74 3.70 9.84
C ALA A 55 -11.74 4.36 10.81
N THR A 56 -12.05 5.66 10.65
CA THR A 56 -13.02 6.36 11.51
C THR A 56 -14.42 5.73 11.37
N PRO A 57 -15.08 5.33 12.47
CA PRO A 57 -16.45 4.80 12.42
C PRO A 57 -17.43 5.75 11.75
N GLY A 58 -18.27 5.23 10.86
CA GLY A 58 -19.25 6.02 10.11
C GLY A 58 -18.68 6.77 8.90
N LYS A 59 -17.37 6.64 8.62
CA LYS A 59 -16.73 7.13 7.39
C LYS A 59 -16.24 5.98 6.51
N GLY A 60 -16.09 6.26 5.22
CA GLY A 60 -15.60 5.31 4.22
C GLY A 60 -14.54 5.88 3.28
N ILE A 61 -14.11 5.04 2.34
CA ILE A 61 -13.17 5.42 1.28
C ILE A 61 -13.92 5.46 -0.05
N LEU A 62 -13.76 6.56 -0.81
CA LEU A 62 -14.17 6.62 -2.21
C LEU A 62 -13.02 6.12 -3.09
N ALA A 63 -13.24 5.04 -3.84
CA ALA A 63 -12.29 4.57 -4.84
C ALA A 63 -12.55 5.26 -6.19
N ALA A 64 -11.85 6.36 -6.47
CA ALA A 64 -11.91 7.16 -7.70
C ALA A 64 -10.65 6.99 -8.56
N ASP A 65 -10.05 5.80 -8.52
CA ASP A 65 -8.74 5.48 -9.09
C ASP A 65 -8.81 4.63 -10.36
N GLU A 66 -9.90 4.78 -11.11
CA GLU A 66 -10.04 4.13 -12.40
C GLU A 66 -8.96 4.63 -13.37
N SER A 67 -8.20 3.69 -13.94
CA SER A 67 -7.26 4.01 -15.02
C SER A 67 -7.99 4.57 -16.24
N THR A 68 -7.28 5.26 -17.13
CA THR A 68 -7.82 5.84 -18.38
C THR A 68 -8.66 4.84 -19.19
N GLY A 69 -8.21 3.58 -19.28
CA GLY A 69 -8.97 2.52 -19.96
C GLY A 69 -10.20 2.05 -19.19
N THR A 70 -10.13 1.98 -17.86
CA THR A 70 -11.26 1.55 -17.00
C THR A 70 -12.37 2.59 -17.00
N ILE A 71 -12.01 3.86 -16.81
CA ILE A 71 -12.98 4.96 -16.83
C ILE A 71 -13.57 5.16 -18.22
N GLY A 72 -12.79 4.94 -19.28
CA GLY A 72 -13.30 4.99 -20.66
C GLY A 72 -14.48 4.04 -20.89
N LYS A 73 -14.44 2.81 -20.34
CA LYS A 73 -15.57 1.88 -20.41
C LYS A 73 -16.81 2.41 -19.68
N ARG A 74 -16.64 3.11 -18.55
CA ARG A 74 -17.75 3.70 -17.79
C ARG A 74 -18.37 4.89 -18.53
N LEU A 75 -17.54 5.77 -19.08
CA LEU A 75 -18.00 6.94 -19.86
C LEU A 75 -18.71 6.50 -21.14
N ALA A 76 -18.20 5.48 -21.83
CA ALA A 76 -18.87 4.91 -23.01
C ALA A 76 -20.27 4.39 -22.69
N GLY A 77 -20.49 3.81 -21.49
CA GLY A 77 -21.79 3.33 -21.05
C GLY A 77 -22.86 4.43 -20.89
N ILE A 78 -22.45 5.70 -20.85
CA ILE A 78 -23.33 6.88 -20.79
C ILE A 78 -23.14 7.81 -22.00
N ASN A 79 -22.55 7.32 -23.10
CA ASN A 79 -22.26 8.08 -24.32
C ASN A 79 -21.41 9.34 -24.12
N VAL A 80 -20.47 9.30 -23.17
CA VAL A 80 -19.49 10.38 -22.94
C VAL A 80 -18.13 9.98 -23.49
N GLU A 81 -17.48 10.89 -24.21
CA GLU A 81 -16.15 10.66 -24.78
C GLU A 81 -15.06 10.56 -23.69
N ASN A 82 -14.10 9.66 -23.87
CA ASN A 82 -12.98 9.47 -22.94
C ASN A 82 -11.81 10.46 -23.17
N VAL A 83 -12.08 11.75 -22.98
CA VAL A 83 -11.07 12.82 -22.98
C VAL A 83 -10.75 13.27 -21.55
N GLU A 84 -9.59 13.90 -21.36
CA GLU A 84 -9.12 14.32 -20.03
C GLU A 84 -10.12 15.24 -19.32
N SER A 85 -10.65 16.25 -20.03
CA SER A 85 -11.64 17.19 -19.49
C SER A 85 -12.86 16.46 -18.91
N ASN A 86 -13.41 15.47 -19.60
CA ASN A 86 -14.55 14.70 -19.11
C ASN A 86 -14.20 13.86 -17.87
N ARG A 87 -12.98 13.30 -17.81
CA ARG A 87 -12.49 12.55 -16.63
C ARG A 87 -12.30 13.46 -15.43
N GLN A 88 -11.79 14.68 -15.65
CA GLN A 88 -11.63 15.74 -14.65
C GLN A 88 -13.01 16.21 -14.16
N THR A 89 -13.95 16.54 -15.05
CA THR A 89 -15.31 16.96 -14.70
C THR A 89 -16.03 15.92 -13.84
N LEU A 90 -15.89 14.62 -14.17
CA LEU A 90 -16.44 13.56 -13.33
C LEU A 90 -15.85 13.57 -11.91
N ARG A 91 -14.55 13.83 -11.76
CA ARG A 91 -13.87 13.82 -10.46
C ARG A 91 -14.20 15.08 -9.66
N GLU A 92 -14.30 16.21 -10.32
CA GLU A 92 -14.83 17.43 -9.72
C GLU A 92 -16.26 17.24 -9.21
N LEU A 93 -17.14 16.61 -10.01
CA LEU A 93 -18.49 16.27 -9.60
C LEU A 93 -18.51 15.45 -8.31
N LEU A 94 -17.62 14.45 -8.19
CA LEU A 94 -17.53 13.60 -6.99
C LEU A 94 -16.98 14.36 -5.77
N PHE A 95 -15.95 15.19 -5.96
CA PHE A 95 -15.25 15.84 -4.85
C PHE A 95 -15.94 17.11 -4.37
N LYS A 96 -16.71 17.78 -5.23
CA LYS A 96 -17.49 18.97 -4.87
C LYS A 96 -18.97 18.69 -4.64
N ALA A 97 -19.40 17.42 -4.64
CA ALA A 97 -20.75 17.05 -4.29
C ALA A 97 -21.10 17.53 -2.87
N PRO A 98 -22.13 18.40 -2.69
CA PRO A 98 -22.44 18.98 -1.38
C PRO A 98 -22.71 17.91 -0.32
N GLY A 99 -22.00 18.00 0.81
CA GLY A 99 -22.13 17.09 1.94
C GLY A 99 -21.54 15.68 1.72
N ALA A 100 -21.02 15.35 0.53
CA ALA A 100 -20.47 14.02 0.26
C ALA A 100 -19.21 13.74 1.09
N LEU A 101 -18.31 14.72 1.19
CA LEU A 101 -17.02 14.55 1.86
C LEU A 101 -17.13 14.32 3.37
N THR A 102 -18.25 14.69 4.00
CA THR A 102 -18.50 14.45 5.43
C THR A 102 -18.46 12.95 5.79
N TYR A 103 -18.86 12.08 4.85
CA TYR A 103 -18.88 10.63 5.03
C TYR A 103 -17.58 9.94 4.58
N LEU A 104 -16.60 10.71 4.09
CA LEU A 104 -15.35 10.17 3.59
C LEU A 104 -14.22 10.45 4.57
N SER A 105 -13.40 9.44 4.80
CA SER A 105 -12.12 9.55 5.51
C SER A 105 -10.95 9.56 4.52
N GLY A 106 -11.12 8.99 3.33
CA GLY A 106 -10.13 9.06 2.26
C GLY A 106 -10.70 8.88 0.85
N VAL A 107 -9.93 9.31 -0.15
CA VAL A 107 -10.21 9.06 -1.56
C VAL A 107 -8.98 8.45 -2.21
N ILE A 108 -9.14 7.35 -2.93
CA ILE A 108 -8.07 6.77 -3.75
C ILE A 108 -8.14 7.41 -5.13
N LEU A 109 -7.05 8.04 -5.55
CA LEU A 109 -6.92 8.74 -6.82
C LEU A 109 -6.14 7.90 -7.83
N PHE A 110 -6.38 8.17 -9.11
CA PHE A 110 -5.46 7.80 -10.19
C PHE A 110 -4.39 8.89 -10.35
N GLU A 111 -3.24 8.54 -10.92
CA GLU A 111 -2.09 9.45 -11.07
C GLU A 111 -2.46 10.73 -11.85
N GLU A 112 -3.28 10.62 -12.89
CA GLU A 112 -3.81 11.78 -13.62
C GLU A 112 -4.58 12.73 -12.67
N THR A 113 -5.48 12.19 -11.84
CA THR A 113 -6.33 12.98 -10.93
C THR A 113 -5.55 13.60 -9.77
N LEU A 114 -4.48 12.96 -9.31
CA LEU A 114 -3.62 13.49 -8.24
C LEU A 114 -3.03 14.86 -8.62
N TYR A 115 -2.73 15.08 -9.90
CA TYR A 115 -2.15 16.32 -10.41
C TYR A 115 -3.15 17.22 -11.14
N GLN A 116 -4.43 16.82 -11.19
CA GLN A 116 -5.49 17.63 -11.77
C GLN A 116 -6.00 18.70 -10.79
N LYS A 117 -6.66 19.68 -11.38
CA LYS A 117 -7.34 20.78 -10.70
C LYS A 117 -8.81 20.75 -11.04
N ALA A 118 -9.63 21.29 -10.17
CA ALA A 118 -11.01 21.63 -10.44
C ALA A 118 -11.10 22.81 -11.44
N SER A 119 -12.31 23.05 -11.96
CA SER A 119 -12.60 24.10 -12.94
C SER A 119 -12.30 25.52 -12.46
N ASP A 120 -12.32 25.75 -11.15
CA ASP A 120 -11.91 27.01 -10.49
C ASP A 120 -10.40 27.11 -10.22
N GLY A 121 -9.63 26.11 -10.64
CA GLY A 121 -8.17 26.09 -10.55
C GLY A 121 -7.62 25.49 -9.25
N GLU A 122 -8.47 25.09 -8.32
CA GLU A 122 -8.06 24.46 -7.07
C GLU A 122 -7.57 23.02 -7.31
N PRO A 123 -6.37 22.61 -6.84
CA PRO A 123 -5.94 21.21 -6.93
C PRO A 123 -6.88 20.27 -6.19
N PHE A 124 -7.24 19.12 -6.78
CA PHE A 124 -8.14 18.17 -6.11
C PHE A 124 -7.62 17.67 -4.77
N VAL A 125 -6.29 17.56 -4.63
CA VAL A 125 -5.65 17.21 -3.36
C VAL A 125 -6.00 18.21 -2.26
N GLU A 126 -6.04 19.51 -2.58
CA GLU A 126 -6.36 20.55 -1.60
C GLU A 126 -7.87 20.54 -1.28
N VAL A 127 -8.74 20.40 -2.29
CA VAL A 127 -10.19 20.21 -2.09
C VAL A 127 -10.47 19.10 -1.07
N LEU A 128 -9.77 17.97 -1.18
CA LEU A 128 -9.92 16.86 -0.24
C LEU A 128 -9.39 17.19 1.16
N LYS A 129 -8.18 17.77 1.26
CA LYS A 129 -7.55 18.10 2.55
C LYS A 129 -8.34 19.14 3.33
N GLU A 130 -8.81 20.19 2.68
CA GLU A 130 -9.60 21.26 3.31
C GLU A 130 -10.90 20.72 3.91
N ASN A 131 -11.45 19.65 3.33
CA ASN A 131 -12.63 18.96 3.82
C ASN A 131 -12.31 17.77 4.74
N GLY A 132 -11.07 17.66 5.21
CA GLY A 132 -10.64 16.60 6.13
C GLY A 132 -10.64 15.21 5.51
N VAL A 133 -10.48 15.08 4.19
CA VAL A 133 -10.43 13.79 3.50
C VAL A 133 -8.99 13.50 3.09
N VAL A 134 -8.48 12.34 3.47
CA VAL A 134 -7.09 11.98 3.17
C VAL A 134 -6.95 11.61 1.69
N PRO A 135 -6.03 12.21 0.92
CA PRO A 135 -5.74 11.77 -0.44
C PRO A 135 -4.93 10.47 -0.42
N GLY A 136 -5.34 9.50 -1.22
CA GLY A 136 -4.65 8.25 -1.46
C GLY A 136 -4.38 8.03 -2.95
N ILE A 137 -3.48 7.12 -3.27
CA ILE A 137 -3.01 6.92 -4.65
C ILE A 137 -2.95 5.44 -5.03
N LYS A 138 -3.49 5.10 -6.19
CA LYS A 138 -3.26 3.79 -6.80
C LYS A 138 -1.85 3.72 -7.36
N VAL A 139 -1.06 2.74 -6.92
CA VAL A 139 0.35 2.61 -7.31
C VAL A 139 0.65 1.38 -8.17
N ASP A 140 -0.26 0.41 -8.24
CA ASP A 140 -0.14 -0.71 -9.18
C ASP A 140 -0.22 -0.25 -10.64
N LYS A 141 0.48 -0.95 -11.52
CA LYS A 141 0.46 -0.70 -12.98
C LYS A 141 -0.40 -1.72 -13.73
N GLY A 142 -1.38 -2.32 -13.03
CA GLY A 142 -2.36 -3.23 -13.61
C GLY A 142 -2.02 -4.71 -13.45
N VAL A 143 -3.00 -5.53 -13.81
CA VAL A 143 -2.92 -6.99 -13.78
C VAL A 143 -2.44 -7.51 -15.13
N VAL A 144 -1.63 -8.57 -15.11
CA VAL A 144 -1.18 -9.31 -16.28
C VAL A 144 -1.41 -10.79 -16.07
N GLU A 145 -1.50 -11.53 -17.17
CA GLU A 145 -1.64 -12.98 -17.12
C GLU A 145 -0.41 -13.63 -16.46
N LEU A 146 -0.67 -14.56 -15.55
CA LEU A 146 0.38 -15.33 -14.89
C LEU A 146 0.73 -16.53 -15.77
N ALA A 147 1.88 -16.46 -16.43
CA ALA A 147 2.34 -17.50 -17.35
C ALA A 147 2.35 -18.89 -16.70
N GLY A 148 1.89 -19.90 -17.43
CA GLY A 148 1.80 -21.28 -16.94
C GLY A 148 0.57 -21.59 -16.09
N THR A 149 -0.39 -20.66 -16.01
CA THR A 149 -1.67 -20.86 -15.30
C THR A 149 -2.86 -20.84 -16.27
N ASN A 150 -4.04 -21.23 -15.79
CA ASN A 150 -5.28 -21.21 -16.56
C ASN A 150 -5.98 -19.83 -16.42
N GLY A 151 -5.41 -18.80 -17.04
CA GLY A 151 -5.96 -17.45 -17.03
C GLY A 151 -6.03 -16.83 -15.64
N GLU A 152 -5.07 -17.14 -14.76
CA GLU A 152 -4.87 -16.42 -13.51
C GLU A 152 -4.00 -15.18 -13.76
N ALA A 153 -3.91 -14.30 -12.76
CA ALA A 153 -3.24 -13.01 -12.91
C ALA A 153 -2.24 -12.73 -11.79
N THR A 154 -1.25 -11.90 -12.11
CA THR A 154 -0.39 -11.20 -11.16
C THR A 154 -0.42 -9.70 -11.43
N THR A 155 0.05 -8.89 -10.49
CA THR A 155 0.02 -7.43 -10.59
C THR A 155 1.42 -6.86 -10.78
N GLN A 156 1.57 -5.91 -11.70
CA GLN A 156 2.83 -5.24 -12.00
C GLN A 156 2.94 -3.87 -11.31
N GLY A 157 4.17 -3.33 -11.26
CA GLY A 157 4.43 -1.96 -10.80
C GLY A 157 5.37 -1.85 -9.60
N LEU A 158 6.06 -2.92 -9.19
CA LEU A 158 7.06 -2.86 -8.12
C LEU A 158 8.31 -2.07 -8.54
N ASP A 159 8.64 -2.09 -9.83
CA ASP A 159 9.76 -1.33 -10.36
C ASP A 159 9.57 0.17 -10.07
N PHE A 160 10.59 0.76 -9.45
CA PHE A 160 10.63 2.18 -9.05
C PHE A 160 9.49 2.64 -8.13
N ILE A 161 8.72 1.73 -7.51
CA ILE A 161 7.57 2.11 -6.68
C ILE A 161 7.96 3.04 -5.53
N GLY A 162 9.10 2.82 -4.88
CA GLY A 162 9.58 3.72 -3.81
C GLY A 162 9.91 5.14 -4.29
N VAL A 163 10.36 5.31 -5.53
CA VAL A 163 10.57 6.64 -6.13
C VAL A 163 9.23 7.33 -6.37
N ARG A 164 8.25 6.59 -6.91
CA ARG A 164 6.89 7.10 -7.16
C ARG A 164 6.18 7.45 -5.85
N CYS A 165 6.24 6.60 -4.83
CA CYS A 165 5.66 6.87 -3.50
C CYS A 165 6.22 8.17 -2.89
N LYS A 166 7.55 8.41 -3.00
CA LYS A 166 8.14 9.69 -2.56
C LYS A 166 7.56 10.90 -3.30
N GLN A 167 7.29 10.78 -4.59
CA GLN A 167 6.67 11.85 -5.39
C GLN A 167 5.21 12.07 -4.98
N TYR A 168 4.42 10.99 -4.83
CA TYR A 168 3.02 11.10 -4.42
C TYR A 168 2.87 11.63 -3.00
N TYR A 169 3.78 11.26 -2.10
CA TYR A 169 3.82 11.80 -0.74
C TYR A 169 4.04 13.31 -0.73
N LYS A 170 4.97 13.82 -1.57
CA LYS A 170 5.18 15.26 -1.79
C LYS A 170 3.96 15.93 -2.41
N ALA A 171 3.26 15.23 -3.31
CA ALA A 171 2.02 15.69 -3.91
C ALA A 171 0.81 15.63 -2.95
N GLY A 172 0.98 15.16 -1.71
CA GLY A 172 -0.06 15.19 -0.66
C GLY A 172 -0.78 13.88 -0.39
N ALA A 173 -0.45 12.79 -1.10
CA ALA A 173 -0.98 11.48 -0.77
C ALA A 173 -0.42 10.97 0.57
N ARG A 174 -1.24 10.25 1.35
CA ARG A 174 -0.85 9.67 2.65
C ARG A 174 -1.19 8.19 2.82
N PHE A 175 -1.85 7.60 1.84
CA PHE A 175 -2.00 6.15 1.75
C PHE A 175 -1.98 5.71 0.29
N ALA A 176 -1.74 4.42 0.06
CA ALA A 176 -1.67 3.86 -1.27
C ALA A 176 -2.67 2.71 -1.43
N LYS A 177 -2.93 2.33 -2.68
CA LYS A 177 -3.69 1.14 -3.04
C LYS A 177 -2.95 0.30 -4.07
N TRP A 178 -2.92 -1.01 -3.85
CA TRP A 178 -2.48 -2.02 -4.80
C TRP A 178 -3.56 -3.09 -4.94
N ARG A 179 -3.92 -3.44 -6.17
CA ARG A 179 -4.93 -4.47 -6.43
C ARG A 179 -4.28 -5.77 -6.92
N ALA A 180 -4.44 -6.85 -6.15
CA ALA A 180 -4.24 -8.22 -6.61
C ALA A 180 -5.58 -8.86 -7.02
N VAL A 181 -5.55 -9.86 -7.90
CA VAL A 181 -6.75 -10.59 -8.34
C VAL A 181 -6.47 -12.08 -8.31
N LEU A 182 -7.37 -12.81 -7.65
CA LEU A 182 -7.39 -14.26 -7.68
C LEU A 182 -8.65 -14.71 -8.44
N LYS A 183 -8.49 -15.73 -9.27
CA LYS A 183 -9.59 -16.37 -9.99
C LYS A 183 -10.12 -17.53 -9.14
N ILE A 184 -11.43 -17.65 -9.03
CA ILE A 184 -12.07 -18.79 -8.39
C ILE A 184 -12.55 -19.72 -9.50
N GLY A 185 -12.11 -20.98 -9.46
CA GLY A 185 -12.49 -22.00 -10.42
C GLY A 185 -12.27 -23.41 -9.86
N PRO A 186 -12.43 -24.46 -10.67
CA PRO A 186 -12.27 -25.84 -10.20
C PRO A 186 -10.88 -26.16 -9.67
N LYS A 187 -9.84 -25.46 -10.17
CA LYS A 187 -8.43 -25.65 -9.76
C LYS A 187 -7.74 -24.32 -9.39
N GLU A 188 -8.48 -23.22 -9.37
CA GLU A 188 -8.03 -21.87 -9.08
C GLU A 188 -8.66 -21.36 -7.77
N PRO A 189 -7.93 -20.57 -6.96
CA PRO A 189 -6.59 -20.07 -7.23
C PRO A 189 -5.51 -21.15 -7.08
N SER A 190 -4.55 -21.19 -7.99
CA SER A 190 -3.40 -22.07 -7.85
C SER A 190 -2.48 -21.59 -6.72
N GLU A 191 -1.64 -22.50 -6.22
CA GLU A 191 -0.61 -22.14 -5.25
C GLU A 191 0.34 -21.08 -5.82
N LEU A 192 0.68 -21.17 -7.10
CA LEU A 192 1.53 -20.19 -7.79
C LEU A 192 0.88 -18.79 -7.79
N ALA A 193 -0.41 -18.69 -8.13
CA ALA A 193 -1.12 -17.41 -8.13
C ALA A 193 -1.24 -16.82 -6.71
N THR A 194 -1.50 -17.67 -5.73
CA THR A 194 -1.60 -17.27 -4.32
C THR A 194 -0.26 -16.71 -3.83
N GLN A 195 0.83 -17.47 -3.99
CA GLN A 195 2.17 -17.05 -3.55
C GLN A 195 2.66 -15.79 -4.26
N GLN A 196 2.47 -15.71 -5.58
CA GLN A 196 2.93 -14.56 -6.36
C GLN A 196 2.19 -13.28 -5.96
N ASN A 197 0.87 -13.32 -5.79
CA ASN A 197 0.11 -12.15 -5.36
C ASN A 197 0.39 -11.77 -3.91
N ALA A 198 0.52 -12.74 -3.00
CA ALA A 198 0.88 -12.49 -1.61
C ALA A 198 2.26 -11.82 -1.48
N ARG A 199 3.26 -12.32 -2.23
CA ARG A 199 4.60 -11.73 -2.27
C ARG A 199 4.59 -10.32 -2.85
N GLY A 200 3.84 -10.11 -3.93
CA GLY A 200 3.66 -8.79 -4.53
C GLY A 200 3.04 -7.78 -3.56
N LEU A 201 1.98 -8.18 -2.84
CA LEU A 201 1.34 -7.36 -1.81
C LEU A 201 2.27 -7.03 -0.65
N ALA A 202 3.05 -8.01 -0.16
CA ALA A 202 4.01 -7.79 0.91
C ALA A 202 5.14 -6.82 0.50
N HIS A 203 5.70 -6.99 -0.71
CA HIS A 203 6.71 -6.08 -1.26
C HIS A 203 6.15 -4.67 -1.47
N TYR A 204 4.92 -4.54 -1.97
CA TYR A 204 4.25 -3.26 -2.08
C TYR A 204 4.09 -2.59 -0.70
N ALA A 205 3.62 -3.34 0.30
CA ALA A 205 3.33 -2.82 1.64
C ALA A 205 4.58 -2.35 2.39
N ILE A 206 5.72 -3.04 2.23
CA ILE A 206 6.96 -2.65 2.92
C ILE A 206 7.65 -1.44 2.29
N ILE A 207 7.40 -1.18 0.99
CA ILE A 207 8.00 -0.03 0.28
C ILE A 207 7.16 1.24 0.46
N CYS A 208 5.84 1.12 0.66
CA CYS A 208 4.95 2.27 0.86
C CYS A 208 5.04 2.82 2.28
#